data_AF-A0A3B1BS43-F1
#
_entry.id   AF-A0A3B1BS43-F1
#
_cell.length_a   1.000
_cell.length_b   1.000
_cell.length_c   1.000
_cell.angle_alpha   90.00
_cell.angle_beta   90.00
_cell.angle_gamma   90.00
#
_symmetry.space_group_name_H-M   'P 1'
#
loop_
_entity.id
_entity.type
_entity.pdbx_description
1 polymer ?
#
loop_
_entity_poly.entity_id
_entity_poly.type
_entity_poly.pdbx_seq_one_letter_code
_entity_poly.pdbx_strand_id
1 'polypeptide(L)'
;MKLFAVIFLSAFICSSQAFAMQCDMMNKKSDDSTESVVPPASDGASGHKCDMKKAEECKHPDHKKGADHKCDMKNPEDCKKHKGGTGDQAAIKADLTLVEVMQDLSNQLSRIQSGILSGNRLMISKGASAIANHPAPKGGIKPYITKNSDELMKVVKEMDGTVHKTSMEMANLAFTAPMSELHEMLSRISGGCVKCHDAFRD
;
A
#
# COMPACT_ATOMS: atom_id res chain seq x y z
N MET A 1 40.61 42.96 -27.14
CA MET A 1 39.63 41.96 -26.65
C MET A 1 40.13 41.37 -25.32
N LYS A 2 39.94 42.05 -24.18
CA LYS A 2 40.38 41.58 -22.84
C LYS A 2 39.62 42.32 -21.71
N LEU A 3 38.30 42.53 -21.87
CA LEU A 3 37.53 43.39 -20.94
C LEU A 3 36.15 42.84 -20.52
N PHE A 4 35.87 41.54 -20.66
CA PHE A 4 34.55 40.98 -20.33
C PHE A 4 34.54 39.86 -19.26
N ALA A 5 35.68 39.56 -18.63
CA ALA A 5 35.80 38.37 -17.78
C ALA A 5 35.57 38.57 -16.26
N VAL A 6 35.15 39.75 -15.79
CA VAL A 6 35.14 40.06 -14.33
C VAL A 6 33.73 40.20 -13.72
N ILE A 7 32.65 40.17 -14.52
CA ILE A 7 31.30 40.49 -14.01
C ILE A 7 30.55 39.25 -13.45
N PHE A 8 31.00 38.02 -13.68
CA PHE A 8 30.24 36.82 -13.27
C PHE A 8 30.59 36.22 -11.90
N LEU A 9 31.55 36.78 -11.14
CA LEU A 9 32.02 36.14 -9.89
C LEU A 9 31.40 36.71 -8.59
N SER A 10 30.53 37.70 -8.64
CA SER A 10 29.96 38.35 -7.44
C SER A 10 28.53 37.93 -7.08
N ALA A 11 27.86 37.09 -7.87
CA ALA A 11 26.46 36.71 -7.62
C ALA A 11 26.27 35.39 -6.85
N PHE A 12 27.33 34.65 -6.50
CA PHE A 12 27.21 33.30 -5.92
C PHE A 12 27.43 33.20 -4.40
N ILE A 13 27.74 34.30 -3.69
CA ILE A 13 28.09 34.26 -2.27
C ILE A 13 26.93 34.73 -1.34
N CYS A 14 25.81 35.21 -1.89
CA CYS A 14 24.74 35.83 -1.09
C CYS A 14 23.48 34.95 -0.86
N SER A 15 23.55 33.62 -1.03
CA SER A 15 22.40 32.73 -0.77
C SER A 15 22.59 31.74 0.39
N SER A 16 23.76 31.68 1.03
CA SER A 16 24.04 30.66 2.05
C SER A 16 23.67 31.07 3.49
N GLN A 17 23.33 32.34 3.76
CA GLN A 17 22.99 32.79 5.12
C GLN A 17 21.49 32.85 5.42
N ALA A 18 20.61 32.78 4.42
CA ALA A 18 19.17 32.83 4.65
C ALA A 18 18.55 31.49 5.11
N PHE A 19 19.24 30.35 4.92
CA PHE A 19 18.68 29.04 5.26
C PHE A 19 18.97 28.59 6.70
N ALA A 20 19.90 29.26 7.41
CA ALA A 20 20.26 28.87 8.78
C ALA A 20 19.29 29.39 9.86
N MET A 21 18.49 30.43 9.58
CA MET A 21 17.60 31.02 10.59
C MET A 21 16.25 30.31 10.75
N GLN A 22 15.83 29.47 9.79
CA GLN A 22 14.51 28.83 9.88
C GLN A 22 14.52 27.53 10.71
N CYS A 23 15.69 26.89 10.91
CA CYS A 23 15.80 25.62 11.65
C CYS A 23 15.89 25.78 13.17
N ASP A 24 16.19 26.98 13.70
CA ASP A 24 16.34 27.21 15.15
C ASP A 24 15.00 27.45 15.87
N MET A 25 13.91 27.72 15.13
CA MET A 25 12.61 28.05 15.72
C MET A 25 11.75 26.82 16.08
N MET A 26 12.20 25.60 15.81
CA MET A 26 11.43 24.36 16.11
C MET A 26 11.96 23.56 17.31
N ASN A 27 13.00 24.02 18.00
CA ASN A 27 13.56 23.32 19.15
C ASN A 27 13.32 24.05 20.48
N LYS A 28 12.07 24.50 20.71
CA LYS A 28 11.66 25.09 21.99
C LYS A 28 10.69 24.17 22.72
N LYS A 29 11.29 23.35 23.61
CA LYS A 29 10.74 22.76 24.84
C LYS A 29 9.24 22.85 25.06
N SER A 30 8.59 21.68 25.04
CA SER A 30 7.44 21.39 25.89
C SER A 30 7.89 20.38 26.95
N ASP A 31 8.52 20.90 28.01
CA ASP A 31 8.63 20.21 29.28
C ASP A 31 7.42 20.67 30.11
N ASP A 32 6.36 19.87 30.22
CA ASP A 32 5.51 19.83 31.43
C ASP A 32 4.50 18.67 31.39
N SER A 33 4.21 18.17 32.59
CA SER A 33 3.01 17.41 33.00
C SER A 33 3.00 15.89 32.81
N THR A 34 3.59 15.27 33.82
CA THR A 34 3.18 14.02 34.46
C THR A 34 1.67 13.80 34.55
N GLU A 35 1.19 12.61 34.19
CA GLU A 35 0.23 11.87 35.01
C GLU A 35 0.38 10.36 34.79
N SER A 36 0.81 9.65 35.84
CA SER A 36 0.96 8.21 35.84
C SER A 36 -0.38 7.56 36.16
N VAL A 37 -1.01 6.91 35.20
CA VAL A 37 -2.16 6.06 35.45
C VAL A 37 -1.68 4.61 35.54
N VAL A 38 -1.68 4.11 36.78
CA VAL A 38 -1.44 2.72 37.15
C VAL A 38 -2.62 1.87 36.67
N PRO A 39 -2.43 0.81 35.86
CA PRO A 39 -3.48 -0.17 35.62
C PRO A 39 -3.58 -1.14 36.82
N PRO A 40 -4.80 -1.50 37.27
CA PRO A 40 -4.99 -2.46 38.35
C PRO A 40 -4.54 -3.87 37.93
N ALA A 41 -3.90 -4.54 38.88
CA ALA A 41 -3.57 -5.95 38.84
C ALA A 41 -4.81 -6.80 38.58
N SER A 42 -4.74 -7.66 37.56
CA SER A 42 -5.65 -8.79 37.42
C SER A 42 -4.85 -10.06 37.62
N ASP A 43 -5.07 -10.66 38.79
CA ASP A 43 -4.63 -11.99 39.16
C ASP A 43 -5.20 -13.03 38.19
N GLY A 44 -4.32 -13.87 37.66
CA GLY A 44 -4.66 -14.90 36.68
C GLY A 44 -3.60 -15.97 36.61
N ALA A 45 -3.34 -16.61 37.76
CA ALA A 45 -2.54 -17.81 37.84
C ALA A 45 -3.18 -18.96 37.05
N SER A 46 -2.50 -19.46 36.03
CA SER A 46 -2.63 -20.84 35.58
C SER A 46 -1.28 -21.30 35.05
N GLY A 47 -0.54 -21.97 35.93
CA GLY A 47 0.74 -22.58 35.60
C GLY A 47 0.51 -23.78 34.69
N HIS A 48 1.04 -23.72 33.46
CA HIS A 48 1.40 -24.91 32.72
C HIS A 48 2.89 -25.15 32.91
N LYS A 49 3.22 -26.15 33.73
CA LYS A 49 4.55 -26.75 33.78
C LYS A 49 4.73 -27.53 32.48
N CYS A 50 5.67 -27.12 31.63
CA CYS A 50 6.23 -27.99 30.61
C CYS A 50 7.51 -28.60 31.18
N ASP A 51 7.41 -29.83 31.66
CA ASP A 51 8.56 -30.64 32.04
C ASP A 51 9.42 -30.92 30.79
N MET A 52 10.63 -30.39 30.78
CA MET A 52 11.65 -30.76 29.80
C MET A 52 12.28 -32.09 30.19
N LYS A 53 11.81 -33.19 29.61
CA LYS A 53 12.60 -34.42 29.53
C LYS A 53 12.43 -35.12 28.17
N LYS A 54 13.57 -35.17 27.48
CA LYS A 54 14.01 -36.14 26.47
C LYS A 54 13.42 -36.01 25.06
N ALA A 55 14.36 -35.72 24.15
CA ALA A 55 14.24 -35.85 22.71
C ALA A 55 14.03 -37.30 22.29
N GLU A 56 13.10 -37.52 21.37
CA GLU A 56 13.17 -38.54 20.32
C GLU A 56 12.10 -38.23 19.26
N GLU A 57 12.58 -37.82 18.08
CA GLU A 57 12.06 -38.15 16.75
C GLU A 57 10.54 -38.29 16.57
N CYS A 58 9.86 -37.24 16.08
CA CYS A 58 8.55 -37.35 15.45
C CYS A 58 8.45 -36.48 14.21
N LYS A 59 8.30 -37.18 13.08
CA LYS A 59 7.94 -36.66 11.75
C LYS A 59 6.68 -35.79 11.85
N HIS A 60 6.60 -34.76 11.02
CA HIS A 60 5.37 -34.02 10.75
C HIS A 60 4.22 -35.01 10.48
N PRO A 61 3.13 -34.88 11.24
CA PRO A 61 1.91 -34.38 10.63
C PRO A 61 1.28 -33.31 11.53
N ASP A 62 0.43 -32.46 10.95
CA ASP A 62 -0.89 -32.10 11.50
C ASP A 62 -1.46 -30.86 10.81
N HIS A 63 -2.16 -31.17 9.71
CA HIS A 63 -3.39 -30.50 9.37
C HIS A 63 -4.32 -30.48 10.59
N LYS A 64 -4.72 -29.30 11.07
CA LYS A 64 -5.85 -29.17 11.99
C LYS A 64 -7.14 -29.62 11.30
N LYS A 65 -7.65 -30.79 11.72
CA LYS A 65 -9.06 -31.19 11.63
C LYS A 65 -9.87 -30.33 12.61
N GLY A 66 -11.02 -29.83 12.15
CA GLY A 66 -12.01 -29.21 13.04
C GLY A 66 -13.01 -28.31 12.32
N ALA A 67 -13.77 -28.87 11.38
CA ALA A 67 -15.10 -28.40 10.99
C ALA A 67 -15.72 -29.47 10.09
N ASP A 68 -16.56 -30.27 10.71
CA ASP A 68 -17.29 -31.41 10.16
C ASP A 68 -18.36 -30.91 9.19
N HIS A 69 -17.96 -30.58 7.96
CA HIS A 69 -18.87 -30.58 6.82
C HIS A 69 -19.02 -32.02 6.33
N LYS A 70 -20.12 -32.67 6.74
CA LYS A 70 -20.65 -33.84 6.03
C LYS A 70 -21.04 -33.40 4.62
N CYS A 71 -20.16 -33.62 3.65
CA CYS A 71 -20.58 -33.73 2.27
C CYS A 71 -21.16 -35.14 2.10
N ASP A 72 -22.49 -35.25 2.09
CA ASP A 72 -23.18 -36.47 1.69
C ASP A 72 -22.84 -36.76 0.22
N MET A 73 -21.87 -37.64 0.00
CA MET A 73 -21.49 -38.14 -1.32
C MET A 73 -22.57 -39.08 -1.84
N LYS A 74 -23.58 -38.53 -2.53
CA LYS A 74 -24.54 -39.34 -3.31
C LYS A 74 -24.55 -39.03 -4.81
N ASN A 75 -23.71 -38.11 -5.30
CA ASN A 75 -23.63 -37.83 -6.72
C ASN A 75 -22.20 -37.45 -7.17
N PRO A 76 -21.54 -38.25 -8.03
CA PRO A 76 -20.19 -37.96 -8.53
C PRO A 76 -20.12 -36.81 -9.56
N GLU A 77 -21.24 -36.22 -9.97
CA GLU A 77 -21.27 -35.05 -10.88
C GLU A 77 -20.97 -33.71 -10.16
N ASP A 78 -21.12 -33.64 -8.83
CA ASP A 78 -21.07 -32.36 -8.10
C ASP A 78 -19.65 -31.86 -7.76
N CYS A 79 -18.61 -32.65 -8.06
CA CYS A 79 -17.21 -32.30 -7.78
C CYS A 79 -16.51 -31.49 -8.89
N LYS A 80 -17.22 -31.06 -9.95
CA LYS A 80 -16.62 -30.31 -11.09
C LYS A 80 -16.67 -28.78 -10.95
N LYS A 81 -17.11 -28.23 -9.82
CA LYS A 81 -17.28 -26.78 -9.63
C LYS A 81 -16.39 -26.15 -8.54
N HIS A 82 -15.17 -26.66 -8.37
CA HIS A 82 -14.10 -25.89 -7.73
C HIS A 82 -12.91 -25.79 -8.67
N LYS A 83 -13.10 -25.08 -9.79
CA LYS A 83 -11.96 -24.50 -10.50
C LYS A 83 -11.41 -23.39 -9.60
N GLY A 84 -10.14 -23.54 -9.22
CA GLY A 84 -9.38 -22.51 -8.52
C GLY A 84 -9.56 -21.17 -9.22
N GLY A 85 -9.97 -20.17 -8.44
CA GLY A 85 -10.02 -18.79 -8.87
C GLY A 85 -8.60 -18.33 -9.16
N THR A 86 -8.22 -18.33 -10.43
CA THR A 86 -7.25 -17.38 -10.95
C THR A 86 -7.72 -15.99 -10.55
N GLY A 87 -6.80 -15.16 -10.07
CA GLY A 87 -7.07 -13.83 -9.50
C GLY A 87 -7.64 -12.82 -10.48
N ASP A 88 -8.88 -13.05 -10.89
CA ASP A 88 -9.79 -12.06 -11.44
C ASP A 88 -10.72 -11.71 -10.28
N GLN A 89 -10.22 -10.89 -9.34
CA GLN A 89 -11.12 -10.22 -8.40
C GLN A 89 -12.15 -9.52 -9.28
N ALA A 90 -13.42 -9.91 -9.13
CA ALA A 90 -14.52 -9.37 -9.91
C ALA A 90 -14.64 -7.88 -9.56
N ALA A 91 -13.85 -7.07 -10.25
CA ALA A 91 -13.94 -5.64 -10.21
C ALA A 91 -15.40 -5.30 -10.42
N ILE A 92 -15.98 -4.54 -9.48
CA ILE A 92 -17.33 -4.04 -9.62
C ILE A 92 -17.36 -3.38 -11.01
N LYS A 93 -18.16 -3.95 -11.93
CA LYS A 93 -18.28 -3.42 -13.29
C LYS A 93 -19.02 -2.10 -13.19
N ALA A 94 -18.29 -1.04 -12.93
CA ALA A 94 -18.81 0.31 -12.98
C ALA A 94 -18.98 0.71 -14.45
N ASP A 95 -20.01 1.49 -14.74
CA ASP A 95 -20.21 2.10 -16.06
C ASP A 95 -19.32 3.35 -16.21
N LEU A 96 -18.06 3.25 -15.78
CA LEU A 96 -17.06 4.31 -15.84
C LEU A 96 -16.12 4.06 -17.01
N THR A 97 -15.79 5.12 -17.75
CA THR A 97 -14.74 5.09 -18.76
C THR A 97 -13.36 4.95 -18.10
N LEU A 98 -12.34 4.54 -18.88
CA LEU A 98 -10.96 4.50 -18.39
C LEU A 98 -10.49 5.85 -17.84
N VAL A 99 -10.87 6.95 -18.49
CA VAL A 99 -10.49 8.30 -18.06
C VAL A 99 -11.04 8.61 -16.68
N GLU A 100 -12.31 8.28 -16.42
CA GLU A 100 -12.95 8.51 -15.12
C GLU A 100 -12.32 7.65 -14.02
N VAL A 101 -12.03 6.38 -14.31
CA VAL A 101 -11.32 5.50 -13.36
C VAL A 101 -9.95 6.07 -13.01
N MET A 102 -9.18 6.52 -14.00
CA MET A 102 -7.85 7.09 -13.77
C MET A 102 -7.90 8.43 -13.04
N GLN A 103 -8.94 9.26 -13.26
CA GLN A 103 -9.15 10.49 -12.50
C GLN A 103 -9.48 10.19 -11.03
N ASP A 104 -10.34 9.21 -10.75
CA ASP A 104 -10.61 8.79 -9.38
C ASP A 104 -9.34 8.27 -8.69
N LEU A 105 -8.59 7.37 -9.35
CA LEU A 105 -7.31 6.88 -8.84
C LEU A 105 -6.32 8.01 -8.54
N SER A 106 -6.23 9.03 -9.42
CA SER A 106 -5.41 10.22 -9.19
C SER A 106 -5.85 10.97 -7.93
N ASN A 107 -7.16 11.16 -7.74
CA ASN A 107 -7.70 11.83 -6.56
C ASN A 107 -7.39 11.05 -5.26
N GLN A 108 -7.49 9.71 -5.29
CA GLN A 108 -7.15 8.89 -4.14
C GLN A 108 -5.64 8.91 -3.83
N LEU A 109 -4.79 8.97 -4.85
CA LEU A 109 -3.34 9.14 -4.67
C LEU A 109 -3.01 10.48 -4.00
N SER A 110 -3.60 11.58 -4.48
CA SER A 110 -3.45 12.90 -3.85
C SER A 110 -3.97 12.90 -2.41
N ARG A 111 -5.07 12.21 -2.14
CA ARG A 111 -5.60 12.02 -0.78
C ARG A 111 -4.60 11.31 0.14
N ILE A 112 -3.95 10.25 -0.31
CA ILE A 112 -2.91 9.56 0.46
C ILE A 112 -1.76 10.53 0.75
N GLN A 113 -1.27 11.25 -0.26
CA GLN A 113 -0.18 12.20 -0.11
C GLN A 113 -0.51 13.31 0.90
N SER A 114 -1.68 13.94 0.79
CA SER A 114 -2.14 14.92 1.78
C SER A 114 -2.29 14.32 3.17
N GLY A 115 -2.74 13.06 3.26
CA GLY A 115 -2.83 12.31 4.52
C GLY A 115 -1.47 12.11 5.18
N ILE A 116 -0.45 11.75 4.42
CA ILE A 116 0.94 11.61 4.92
C ILE A 116 1.46 12.96 5.42
N LEU A 117 1.35 14.03 4.61
CA LEU A 117 1.88 15.35 4.96
C LEU A 117 1.19 15.98 6.18
N SER A 118 -0.08 15.65 6.42
CA SER A 118 -0.86 16.16 7.56
C SER A 118 -0.91 15.24 8.76
N GLY A 119 -0.30 14.05 8.70
CA GLY A 119 -0.43 13.06 9.78
C GLY A 119 -1.79 12.33 9.82
N ASN A 120 -2.67 12.53 8.85
CA ASN A 120 -4.04 12.02 8.86
C ASN A 120 -4.13 10.55 8.39
N ARG A 121 -4.02 9.63 9.35
CA ARG A 121 -4.06 8.17 9.17
C ARG A 121 -5.34 7.65 8.51
N LEU A 122 -6.50 8.23 8.85
CA LEU A 122 -7.78 7.85 8.25
C LEU A 122 -7.85 8.24 6.77
N MET A 123 -7.28 9.39 6.41
CA MET A 123 -7.21 9.83 5.03
C MET A 123 -6.34 8.89 4.18
N ILE A 124 -5.20 8.45 4.72
CA ILE A 124 -4.32 7.45 4.11
C ILE A 124 -5.07 6.13 3.90
N SER A 125 -5.65 5.57 4.97
CA SER A 125 -6.36 4.28 4.92
C SER A 125 -7.49 4.29 3.89
N LYS A 126 -8.31 5.35 3.87
CA LYS A 126 -9.42 5.49 2.92
C LYS A 126 -8.94 5.65 1.48
N GLY A 127 -7.91 6.45 1.23
CA GLY A 127 -7.35 6.61 -0.11
C GLY A 127 -6.75 5.30 -0.63
N ALA A 128 -5.95 4.62 0.21
CA ALA A 128 -5.32 3.35 -0.14
C ALA A 128 -6.36 2.25 -0.39
N SER A 129 -7.40 2.17 0.46
CA SER A 129 -8.51 1.23 0.27
C SER A 129 -9.29 1.53 -1.02
N ALA A 130 -9.51 2.80 -1.35
CA ALA A 130 -10.19 3.18 -2.58
C ALA A 130 -9.37 2.80 -3.83
N ILE A 131 -8.04 2.98 -3.81
CA ILE A 131 -7.16 2.48 -4.88
C ILE A 131 -7.25 0.95 -4.95
N ALA A 132 -7.11 0.23 -3.83
CA ALA A 132 -7.16 -1.24 -3.85
C ALA A 132 -8.48 -1.79 -4.39
N ASN A 133 -9.59 -1.07 -4.21
CA ASN A 133 -10.93 -1.51 -4.59
C ASN A 133 -11.50 -0.72 -5.78
N HIS A 134 -10.66 -0.12 -6.61
CA HIS A 134 -11.14 0.65 -7.76
C HIS A 134 -11.93 -0.26 -8.74
N PRO A 135 -12.96 0.26 -9.41
CA PRO A 135 -13.67 -0.50 -10.43
C PRO A 135 -12.82 -0.66 -11.69
N ALA A 136 -13.11 -1.71 -12.47
CA ALA A 136 -12.57 -1.82 -13.82
C ALA A 136 -13.33 -0.87 -14.75
N PRO A 137 -12.67 -0.28 -15.75
CA PRO A 137 -13.34 0.54 -16.74
C PRO A 137 -14.33 -0.28 -17.58
N LYS A 138 -15.28 0.41 -18.21
CA LYS A 138 -16.32 -0.17 -19.05
C LYS A 138 -15.71 -1.03 -20.16
N GLY A 139 -16.03 -2.31 -20.16
CA GLY A 139 -15.47 -3.28 -21.12
C GLY A 139 -14.06 -3.78 -20.78
N GLY A 140 -13.54 -3.46 -19.58
CA GLY A 140 -12.19 -3.78 -19.16
C GLY A 140 -11.15 -2.86 -19.80
N ILE A 141 -9.86 -3.13 -19.55
CA ILE A 141 -8.78 -2.29 -20.10
C ILE A 141 -8.58 -2.48 -21.61
N LYS A 142 -8.82 -3.69 -22.12
CA LYS A 142 -8.50 -4.11 -23.50
C LYS A 142 -9.02 -3.16 -24.60
N PRO A 143 -10.27 -2.65 -24.56
CA PRO A 143 -10.78 -1.73 -25.59
C PRO A 143 -10.06 -0.38 -25.65
N TYR A 144 -9.35 0.01 -24.59
CA TYR A 144 -8.64 1.28 -24.50
C TYR A 144 -7.17 1.17 -24.94
N ILE A 145 -6.72 -0.02 -25.32
CA ILE A 145 -5.35 -0.30 -25.72
C ILE A 145 -5.30 -0.30 -27.25
N THR A 146 -4.71 0.75 -27.83
CA THR A 146 -4.58 0.89 -29.29
C THR A 146 -3.59 -0.11 -29.88
N LYS A 147 -2.53 -0.43 -29.14
CA LYS A 147 -1.51 -1.45 -29.47
C LYS A 147 -1.84 -2.74 -28.71
N ASN A 148 -2.73 -3.57 -29.25
CA ASN A 148 -3.12 -4.84 -28.63
C ASN A 148 -2.01 -5.91 -28.75
N SER A 149 -0.87 -5.69 -28.08
CA SER A 149 0.15 -6.72 -27.90
C SER A 149 -0.09 -7.45 -26.58
N ASP A 150 0.02 -8.78 -26.61
CA ASP A 150 -0.07 -9.62 -25.41
C ASP A 150 1.01 -9.26 -24.39
N GLU A 151 2.13 -8.71 -24.85
CA GLU A 151 3.20 -8.19 -24.00
C GLU A 151 2.77 -6.96 -23.21
N LEU A 152 2.11 -6.00 -23.85
CA LEU A 152 1.60 -4.81 -23.16
C LEU A 152 0.54 -5.20 -22.11
N MET A 153 -0.33 -6.16 -22.43
CA MET A 153 -1.31 -6.69 -21.47
C MET A 153 -0.66 -7.33 -20.25
N LYS A 154 0.48 -8.01 -20.40
CA LYS A 154 1.24 -8.58 -19.27
C LYS A 154 1.81 -7.46 -18.39
N VAL A 155 2.38 -6.43 -19.00
CA VAL A 155 2.90 -5.26 -18.28
C VAL A 155 1.79 -4.56 -17.49
N VAL A 156 0.61 -4.34 -18.09
CA VAL A 156 -0.55 -3.76 -17.38
C VAL A 156 -0.88 -4.58 -16.14
N LYS A 157 -1.05 -5.89 -16.31
CA LYS A 157 -1.46 -6.78 -15.22
C LYS A 157 -0.44 -6.78 -14.09
N GLU A 158 0.85 -6.72 -14.42
CA GLU A 158 1.92 -6.68 -13.43
C GLU A 158 1.95 -5.34 -12.67
N MET A 159 1.83 -4.21 -13.37
CA MET A 159 1.84 -2.88 -12.76
C MET A 159 0.59 -2.65 -11.91
N ASP A 160 -0.59 -3.00 -12.45
CA ASP A 160 -1.87 -2.96 -11.72
C ASP A 160 -1.81 -3.85 -10.47
N GLY A 161 -1.31 -5.07 -10.60
CA GLY A 161 -1.13 -5.99 -9.47
C GLY A 161 -0.18 -5.45 -8.39
N THR A 162 0.85 -4.70 -8.78
CA THR A 162 1.76 -4.03 -7.83
C THR A 162 1.04 -2.91 -7.09
N VAL A 163 0.37 -2.02 -7.82
CA VAL A 163 -0.40 -0.90 -7.25
C VAL A 163 -1.49 -1.40 -6.30
N HIS A 164 -2.25 -2.41 -6.73
CA HIS A 164 -3.32 -3.02 -5.94
C HIS A 164 -2.78 -3.62 -4.64
N LYS A 165 -1.74 -4.47 -4.71
CA LYS A 165 -1.16 -5.13 -3.52
C LYS A 165 -0.60 -4.12 -2.53
N THR A 166 0.19 -3.15 -3.00
CA THR A 166 0.77 -2.12 -2.11
C THR A 166 -0.30 -1.23 -1.49
N SER A 167 -1.36 -0.89 -2.23
CA SER A 167 -2.46 -0.09 -1.69
C SER A 167 -3.28 -0.85 -0.64
N MET A 168 -3.52 -2.14 -0.86
CA MET A 168 -4.16 -3.01 0.14
C MET A 168 -3.32 -3.13 1.42
N GLU A 169 -2.01 -3.34 1.26
CA GLU A 169 -1.07 -3.41 2.39
C GLU A 169 -1.03 -2.08 3.17
N MET A 170 -0.93 -0.94 2.46
CA MET A 170 -0.97 0.40 3.05
C MET A 170 -2.27 0.63 3.81
N ALA A 171 -3.42 0.22 3.28
CA ALA A 171 -4.71 0.38 3.96
C ALA A 171 -4.74 -0.37 5.31
N ASN A 172 -4.16 -1.57 5.36
CA ASN A 172 -4.08 -2.40 6.57
C ASN A 172 -3.08 -1.85 7.60
N LEU A 173 -1.95 -1.31 7.14
CA LEU A 173 -0.89 -0.79 8.00
C LEU A 173 -1.05 0.70 8.34
N ALA A 174 -2.06 1.38 7.79
CA ALA A 174 -2.21 2.83 7.88
C ALA A 174 -2.12 3.36 9.31
N PHE A 175 -2.63 2.64 10.31
CA PHE A 175 -2.66 3.06 11.72
C PHE A 175 -1.49 2.59 12.57
N THR A 176 -0.71 1.61 12.11
CA THR A 176 0.33 0.95 12.90
C THR A 176 1.74 1.22 12.38
N ALA A 177 1.90 1.40 11.07
CA ALA A 177 3.20 1.65 10.46
C ALA A 177 3.72 3.07 10.76
N PRO A 178 5.05 3.26 10.86
CA PRO A 178 5.64 4.59 10.86
C PRO A 178 5.33 5.35 9.56
N MET A 179 5.26 6.69 9.63
CA MET A 179 4.93 7.50 8.45
C MET A 179 5.97 7.38 7.32
N SER A 180 7.24 7.09 7.65
CA SER A 180 8.29 6.82 6.67
C SER A 180 7.96 5.60 5.81
N GLU A 181 7.49 4.52 6.41
CA GLU A 181 7.10 3.30 5.69
C GLU A 181 5.87 3.56 4.80
N LEU A 182 4.89 4.32 5.28
CA LEU A 182 3.74 4.72 4.45
C LEU A 182 4.16 5.61 3.26
N HIS A 183 5.18 6.45 3.44
CA HIS A 183 5.73 7.26 2.34
C HIS A 183 6.47 6.40 1.30
N GLU A 184 7.22 5.38 1.73
CA GLU A 184 7.83 4.40 0.81
C GLU A 184 6.78 3.60 0.05
N MET A 185 5.68 3.21 0.71
CA MET A 185 4.53 2.58 0.04
C MET A 185 3.90 3.52 -0.98
N LEU A 186 3.69 4.80 -0.65
CA LEU A 186 3.20 5.80 -1.60
C LEU A 186 4.10 5.90 -2.83
N SER A 187 5.42 5.89 -2.63
CA SER A 187 6.41 5.95 -3.72
C SER A 187 6.32 4.73 -4.64
N ARG A 188 6.08 3.53 -4.08
CA ARG A 188 5.83 2.30 -4.85
C ARG A 188 4.54 2.39 -5.67
N ILE A 189 3.45 2.89 -5.07
CA ILE A 189 2.18 3.11 -5.76
C ILE A 189 2.36 4.09 -6.92
N SER A 190 2.93 5.27 -6.66
CA SER A 190 3.15 6.28 -7.71
C SER A 190 4.07 5.79 -8.82
N GLY A 191 5.10 5.02 -8.47
CA GLY A 191 5.99 4.38 -9.46
C GLY A 191 5.26 3.40 -10.36
N GLY A 192 4.31 2.62 -9.83
CA GLY A 192 3.45 1.75 -10.62
C GLY A 192 2.55 2.52 -11.58
N CYS A 193 1.96 3.64 -11.14
CA CYS A 193 1.15 4.51 -12.00
C CYS A 193 1.97 5.05 -13.18
N VAL A 194 3.16 5.59 -12.92
CA VAL A 194 4.04 6.16 -13.97
C VAL A 194 4.49 5.09 -14.95
N LYS A 195 4.94 3.92 -14.48
CA LYS A 195 5.37 2.82 -15.38
C LYS A 195 4.26 2.36 -16.32
N CYS A 196 3.02 2.28 -15.82
CA CYS A 196 1.88 1.97 -16.67
C CYS A 196 1.66 3.09 -17.70
N HIS A 197 1.74 4.36 -17.30
CA HIS A 197 1.62 5.48 -18.23
C HIS A 197 2.73 5.50 -19.29
N ASP A 198 3.99 5.24 -18.93
CA ASP A 198 5.11 5.20 -19.89
C ASP A 198 4.93 4.09 -20.95
N ALA A 199 4.22 3.02 -20.59
CA ALA A 199 3.89 1.93 -21.52
C ALA A 199 2.68 2.25 -22.43
N PHE A 200 1.82 3.21 -22.03
CA PHE A 200 0.52 3.48 -22.68
C PHE A 200 0.40 4.83 -23.38
N ARG A 201 0.99 5.87 -22.79
CA ARG A 201 0.98 7.24 -23.30
C ARG A 201 2.31 7.47 -24.00
N ASP A 202 2.27 7.30 -25.32
CA ASP A 202 3.28 7.89 -26.23
C ASP A 202 3.34 9.43 -26.01
#